data_AF-A0A6L9Q3H0-F1
#
_entry.id   AF-A0A6L9Q3H0-F1
#
_cell.length_a   1.000
_cell.length_b   1.000
_cell.length_c   1.000
_cell.angle_alpha   90.00
_cell.angle_beta   90.00
_cell.angle_gamma   90.00
#
_symmetry.space_group_name_H-M   'P 1'
#
loop_
_entity.id
_entity.type
_entity.pdbx_description
1 polymer ?
#
loop_
_entity_poly.entity_id
_entity_poly.type
_entity_poly.pdbx_seq_one_letter_code
_entity_poly.pdbx_strand_id
1 'polypeptide(L)'
;MRDPSLHSQVEAFIAIAKRNAKAPLDWDELERLAAIKVTVVRRGTPTKKRGVRFTDRRGQRYWWLSTQDLSRTIEEREGREAGQALTLARKKVKGGNADLSQIRWPQSGRPAKEARVGDLVINCHADRFGDGNTAFVYAPAVIVSIRKGKGWVRFQLQCLLDTWRELPYKIARSIVQSIDGKAIGPKSARELSAGEKEAIMKRFSTMAQEKCSSR
;
A
#
# COMPACT_ATOMS: atom_id res chain seq x y z
N MET A 1 32.52 -1.24 -3.17
CA MET A 1 31.07 -0.99 -3.34
C MET A 1 30.59 -1.89 -4.48
N ARG A 2 29.82 -2.96 -4.22
CA ARG A 2 29.33 -3.88 -5.26
C ARG A 2 28.08 -3.29 -5.90
N ASP A 3 28.07 -3.15 -7.23
CA ASP A 3 26.94 -2.64 -7.99
C ASP A 3 25.72 -3.58 -7.82
N PRO A 4 24.63 -3.14 -7.15
CA PRO A 4 23.44 -3.96 -6.93
C PRO A 4 22.77 -4.40 -8.23
N SER A 5 22.94 -3.63 -9.31
CA SER A 5 22.43 -3.94 -10.65
C SER A 5 23.13 -5.18 -11.21
N LEU A 6 24.46 -5.21 -11.13
CA LEU A 6 25.27 -6.32 -11.63
C LEU A 6 24.99 -7.60 -10.83
N HIS A 7 24.84 -7.49 -9.51
CA HIS A 7 24.50 -8.64 -8.66
C HIS A 7 23.15 -9.27 -9.02
N SER A 8 22.14 -8.43 -9.28
CA SER A 8 20.80 -8.89 -9.67
C SER A 8 20.80 -9.56 -11.05
N GLN A 9 21.65 -9.08 -11.97
CA GLN A 9 21.80 -9.68 -13.30
C GLN A 9 22.47 -11.05 -13.23
N VAL A 10 23.50 -11.20 -12.39
CA VAL A 10 24.19 -12.46 -12.14
C VAL A 10 23.24 -13.49 -11.49
N GLU A 11 22.46 -13.08 -10.49
CA GLU A 11 21.44 -13.92 -9.85
C GLU A 11 20.37 -14.41 -10.84
N ALA A 12 19.88 -13.53 -11.71
CA ALA A 12 18.90 -13.88 -12.74
C ALA A 12 19.47 -14.87 -13.77
N PHE A 13 20.73 -14.68 -14.17
CA PHE A 13 21.43 -15.59 -15.07
C PHE A 13 21.62 -16.98 -14.42
N ILE A 14 22.07 -17.04 -13.16
CA ILE A 14 22.22 -18.28 -12.40
C ILE A 14 20.88 -19.02 -12.27
N ALA A 15 19.79 -18.30 -12.01
CA ALA A 15 18.46 -18.90 -11.89
C ALA A 15 17.97 -19.51 -13.22
N ILE A 16 18.25 -18.86 -14.36
CA ILE A 16 17.92 -19.37 -15.70
C ILE A 16 18.79 -20.59 -16.03
N ALA A 17 20.09 -20.53 -15.76
CA ALA A 17 21.02 -21.63 -15.97
C ALA A 17 20.62 -22.87 -15.15
N LYS A 18 20.31 -22.70 -13.86
CA LYS A 18 19.84 -23.79 -12.98
C LYS A 18 18.53 -24.43 -13.43
N ARG A 19 17.66 -23.67 -14.10
CA ARG A 19 16.34 -24.16 -14.54
C ARG A 19 16.42 -24.97 -15.84
N ASN A 20 17.44 -24.72 -16.66
CA ASN A 20 17.64 -25.36 -17.96
C ASN A 20 18.74 -26.44 -17.96
N ALA A 21 19.58 -26.50 -16.93
CA ALA A 21 20.64 -27.49 -16.81
C ALA A 21 20.07 -28.88 -16.50
N LYS A 22 20.05 -29.77 -17.50
CA LYS A 22 19.84 -31.22 -17.30
C LYS A 22 21.15 -31.99 -17.07
N ALA A 23 22.31 -31.32 -17.17
CA ALA A 23 23.65 -31.84 -16.95
C ALA A 23 24.57 -30.67 -16.49
N PRO A 24 25.81 -30.93 -15.99
CA PRO A 24 26.79 -29.86 -15.81
C PRO A 24 27.00 -29.14 -17.14
N LEU A 25 26.95 -27.80 -17.14
CA LEU A 25 27.16 -27.01 -18.35
C LEU A 25 28.58 -27.26 -18.86
N ASP A 26 28.72 -27.79 -20.08
CA ASP A 26 30.02 -27.93 -20.71
C ASP A 26 30.53 -26.57 -21.22
N TRP A 27 31.81 -26.52 -21.59
CA TRP A 27 32.45 -25.28 -22.07
C TRP A 27 31.85 -24.78 -23.39
N ASP A 28 31.41 -25.67 -24.28
CA ASP A 28 30.81 -25.33 -25.56
C ASP A 28 29.41 -24.70 -25.35
N GLU A 29 28.67 -25.16 -24.34
CA GLU A 29 27.39 -24.60 -23.93
C GLU A 29 27.55 -23.21 -23.30
N LEU A 30 28.62 -23.00 -22.53
CA LEU A 30 28.96 -21.68 -21.98
C LEU A 30 29.35 -20.68 -23.08
N GLU A 31 30.15 -21.08 -24.07
CA GLU A 31 30.47 -20.24 -25.24
C GLU A 31 29.22 -19.94 -26.07
N ARG A 32 28.36 -20.93 -26.29
CA ARG A 32 27.10 -20.75 -27.01
C ARG A 32 26.17 -19.78 -26.29
N LEU A 33 26.08 -19.83 -24.95
CA LEU A 33 25.31 -18.89 -24.13
C LEU A 33 25.91 -17.47 -24.15
N ALA A 34 27.24 -17.35 -24.12
CA ALA A 34 27.94 -16.06 -24.19
C ALA A 34 27.77 -15.39 -25.58
N ALA A 35 27.63 -16.18 -26.63
CA ALA A 35 27.40 -15.71 -28.00
C ALA A 35 25.95 -15.23 -28.26
N ILE A 36 24.99 -15.52 -27.36
CA ILE A 36 23.63 -14.99 -27.47
C ILE A 36 23.69 -13.49 -27.25
N LYS A 37 23.64 -12.72 -28.36
CA LYS A 37 23.39 -11.28 -28.30
C LYS A 37 22.05 -11.05 -27.62
N VAL A 38 22.09 -10.69 -26.34
CA VAL A 38 20.93 -10.20 -25.61
C VAL A 38 20.51 -8.91 -26.32
N THR A 39 19.54 -9.03 -27.22
CA THR A 39 18.88 -7.87 -27.82
C THR A 39 18.13 -7.20 -26.68
N VAL A 40 18.78 -6.25 -26.01
CA VAL A 40 18.14 -5.41 -25.01
C VAL A 40 17.05 -4.67 -25.76
N VAL A 41 15.82 -5.18 -25.66
CA VAL A 41 14.64 -4.44 -26.07
C VAL A 41 14.66 -3.19 -25.20
N ARG A 42 15.21 -2.10 -25.74
CA ARG A 42 15.11 -0.78 -25.15
C ARG A 42 13.63 -0.44 -25.17
N ARG A 43 12.91 -0.92 -24.15
CA ARG A 43 11.55 -0.48 -23.86
C ARG A 43 11.66 1.04 -23.81
N GLY A 44 10.93 1.71 -24.71
CA GLY A 44 10.94 3.15 -24.83
C GLY A 44 10.91 3.77 -23.44
N THR A 45 11.77 4.77 -23.25
CA THR A 45 11.93 5.47 -21.98
C THR A 45 10.54 5.77 -21.44
N PRO A 46 10.16 5.27 -20.25
CA PRO A 46 8.82 5.51 -19.74
C PRO A 46 8.60 7.02 -19.68
N THR A 47 7.67 7.53 -20.48
CA THR A 47 7.33 8.96 -20.62
C THR A 47 6.92 9.61 -19.30
N LYS A 48 6.65 8.79 -18.28
CA LYS A 48 6.50 9.19 -16.89
C LYS A 48 7.41 8.31 -16.05
N LYS A 49 8.33 8.90 -15.28
CA LYS A 49 9.08 8.20 -14.23
C LYS A 49 8.06 7.40 -13.41
N ARG A 50 8.10 6.06 -13.48
CA ARG A 50 7.29 5.22 -12.58
C ARG A 50 7.69 5.63 -11.16
N GLY A 51 6.72 6.03 -10.34
CA GLY A 51 6.99 6.42 -8.96
C GLY A 51 7.80 5.35 -8.24
N VAL A 52 8.75 5.78 -7.42
CA VAL A 52 9.54 4.88 -6.57
C VAL A 52 8.57 4.00 -5.78
N ARG A 53 8.75 2.68 -5.87
CA ARG A 53 7.95 1.72 -5.11
C ARG A 53 8.57 1.61 -3.72
N PHE A 54 7.76 1.87 -2.71
CA PHE A 54 8.16 1.66 -1.32
C PHE A 54 7.59 0.34 -0.84
N THR A 55 8.44 -0.67 -0.79
CA THR A 55 8.14 -1.97 -0.20
C THR A 55 9.11 -2.23 0.93
N ASP A 56 8.62 -2.78 2.04
CA ASP A 56 9.50 -3.26 3.09
C ASP A 56 10.22 -4.57 2.68
N ARG A 57 11.05 -5.11 3.59
CA ARG A 57 11.77 -6.37 3.37
C ARG A 57 10.86 -7.57 3.11
N ARG A 58 9.55 -7.47 3.39
CA ARG A 58 8.52 -8.49 3.16
C ARG A 58 7.67 -8.20 1.92
N GLY A 59 7.99 -7.14 1.16
CA GLY A 59 7.21 -6.72 0.00
C GLY A 59 5.90 -5.99 0.34
N GLN A 60 5.66 -5.65 1.62
CA GLN A 60 4.48 -4.94 2.09
C GLN A 60 4.56 -3.48 1.66
N ARG A 61 3.43 -2.93 1.16
CA ARG A 61 3.33 -1.53 0.79
C ARG A 61 2.59 -0.71 1.84
N TYR A 62 2.92 0.58 1.85
CA TYR A 62 2.32 1.56 2.75
C TYR A 62 1.54 2.58 1.93
N TRP A 63 0.23 2.63 2.12
CA TRP A 63 -0.66 3.48 1.33
C TRP A 63 -1.20 4.63 2.16
N TRP A 64 -1.00 5.85 1.67
CA TRP A 64 -1.85 6.97 2.05
C TRP A 64 -3.05 7.01 1.12
N LEU A 65 -4.26 6.95 1.67
CA LEU A 65 -5.51 7.06 0.92
C LEU A 65 -6.35 8.18 1.51
N SER A 66 -6.64 9.20 0.71
CA SER A 66 -7.57 10.26 1.12
C SER A 66 -8.99 9.94 0.64
N THR A 67 -9.93 9.84 1.56
CA THR A 67 -11.32 9.44 1.31
C THR A 67 -12.29 10.53 1.72
N GLN A 68 -13.52 10.41 1.24
CA GLN A 68 -14.62 11.30 1.56
C GLN A 68 -15.90 10.50 1.72
N ASP A 69 -16.90 11.11 2.35
CA ASP A 69 -18.25 10.59 2.38
C ASP A 69 -18.78 10.31 0.98
N LEU A 70 -19.46 9.18 0.85
CA LEU A 70 -20.16 8.84 -0.38
C LEU A 70 -21.45 9.65 -0.45
N SER A 71 -21.94 9.88 -1.67
CA SER A 71 -23.30 10.40 -1.78
C SER A 71 -24.28 9.34 -1.29
N ARG A 72 -25.35 9.78 -0.63
CA ARG A 72 -26.43 8.92 -0.13
C ARG A 72 -26.93 7.91 -1.17
N THR A 73 -27.06 8.34 -2.43
CA THR A 73 -27.46 7.47 -3.55
C THR A 73 -26.47 6.32 -3.79
N ILE A 74 -25.17 6.56 -3.66
CA ILE A 74 -24.15 5.52 -3.79
C ILE A 74 -24.21 4.58 -2.59
N GLU A 75 -24.38 5.12 -1.38
CA GLU A 75 -24.49 4.33 -0.15
C GLU A 75 -25.68 3.39 -0.18
N GLU A 76 -26.86 3.87 -0.57
CA GLU A 76 -28.07 3.06 -0.67
C GLU A 76 -27.91 1.97 -1.75
N ARG A 77 -27.35 2.32 -2.92
CA ARG A 77 -27.14 1.37 -4.02
C ARG A 77 -26.14 0.28 -3.68
N GLU A 78 -25.06 0.63 -2.98
CA GLU A 78 -23.96 -0.30 -2.69
C GLU A 78 -24.03 -0.92 -1.29
N GLY A 79 -24.98 -0.48 -0.44
CA GLY A 79 -25.02 -0.80 0.99
C GLY A 79 -25.12 -2.30 1.29
N ARG A 80 -25.96 -3.03 0.53
CA ARG A 80 -26.08 -4.48 0.68
C ARG A 80 -24.77 -5.21 0.37
N GLU A 81 -24.09 -4.81 -0.70
CA GLU A 81 -22.80 -5.40 -1.09
C GLU A 81 -21.69 -5.06 -0.08
N ALA A 82 -21.71 -3.83 0.44
CA ALA A 82 -20.80 -3.37 1.48
C ALA A 82 -20.96 -4.18 2.77
N GLY A 83 -22.21 -4.37 3.24
CA GLY A 83 -22.50 -5.16 4.44
C GLY A 83 -22.05 -6.62 4.30
N GLN A 84 -22.35 -7.27 3.16
CA GLN A 84 -21.86 -8.61 2.88
C GLN A 84 -20.33 -8.69 2.84
N ALA A 85 -19.66 -7.68 2.27
CA ALA A 85 -18.20 -7.66 2.19
C ALA A 85 -17.57 -7.59 3.59
N LEU A 86 -18.16 -6.78 4.47
CA LEU A 86 -17.72 -6.65 5.86
C LEU A 86 -17.91 -7.96 6.64
N THR A 87 -19.07 -8.60 6.50
CA THR A 87 -19.35 -9.90 7.15
C THR A 87 -18.36 -10.98 6.71
N LEU A 88 -18.04 -11.05 5.42
CA LEU A 88 -17.04 -11.98 4.90
C LEU A 88 -15.63 -11.65 5.39
N ALA A 89 -15.28 -10.37 5.50
CA ALA A 89 -13.99 -9.96 6.04
C ALA A 89 -13.85 -10.33 7.52
N ARG A 90 -14.89 -10.16 8.34
CA ARG A 90 -14.88 -10.58 9.76
C ARG A 90 -14.51 -12.06 9.94
N LYS A 91 -15.04 -12.93 9.07
CA LYS A 91 -14.72 -14.37 9.09
C LYS A 91 -13.24 -14.69 8.81
N LYS A 92 -12.52 -13.78 8.13
CA LYS A 92 -11.10 -13.96 7.80
C LYS A 92 -10.15 -13.47 8.90
N VAL A 93 -10.65 -12.67 9.83
CA VAL A 93 -9.82 -12.08 10.88
C VAL A 93 -9.79 -13.01 12.10
N LYS A 94 -8.58 -13.34 12.55
CA LYS A 94 -8.38 -14.13 13.77
C LYS A 94 -8.86 -13.30 14.97
N GLY A 95 -9.72 -13.88 15.81
CA GLY A 95 -10.23 -13.25 17.03
C GLY A 95 -11.70 -12.82 17.00
N GLY A 96 -12.43 -13.02 15.89
CA GLY A 96 -13.91 -12.97 15.81
C GLY A 96 -14.57 -11.59 15.96
N ASN A 97 -13.98 -10.69 16.76
CA ASN A 97 -14.56 -9.40 17.13
C ASN A 97 -13.64 -8.21 16.76
N ALA A 98 -12.82 -8.38 15.73
CA ALA A 98 -11.97 -7.29 15.25
C ALA A 98 -12.82 -6.12 14.73
N ASP A 99 -12.45 -4.91 15.13
CA ASP A 99 -13.05 -3.70 14.62
C ASP A 99 -12.57 -3.47 13.18
N LEU A 100 -13.51 -3.52 12.25
CA LEU A 100 -13.25 -3.44 10.82
C LEU A 100 -13.84 -2.17 10.23
N SER A 101 -13.01 -1.47 9.47
CA SER A 101 -13.42 -0.34 8.63
C SER A 101 -13.38 -0.74 7.16
N GLN A 102 -13.92 0.11 6.30
CA GLN A 102 -13.90 -0.08 4.86
C GLN A 102 -13.61 1.21 4.11
N ILE A 103 -12.83 1.10 3.04
CA ILE A 103 -12.58 2.18 2.09
C ILE A 103 -13.08 1.76 0.72
N ARG A 104 -13.94 2.59 0.12
CA ARG A 104 -14.31 2.47 -1.30
C ARG A 104 -13.33 3.28 -2.15
N TRP A 105 -12.84 2.68 -3.22
CA TRP A 105 -11.91 3.30 -4.15
C TRP A 105 -12.31 3.07 -5.62
N PRO A 106 -12.14 4.04 -6.53
CA PRO A 106 -12.37 3.82 -7.96
C PRO A 106 -11.43 2.74 -8.53
N GLN A 107 -11.97 1.83 -9.33
CA GLN A 107 -11.20 0.72 -9.91
C GLN A 107 -10.10 1.19 -10.89
N SER A 108 -10.25 2.39 -11.46
CA SER A 108 -9.25 3.03 -12.32
C SER A 108 -8.01 3.50 -11.57
N GLY A 109 -8.13 3.75 -10.25
CA GLY A 109 -7.08 4.30 -9.41
C GLY A 109 -5.92 3.33 -9.17
N ARG A 110 -4.73 3.88 -8.89
CA ARG A 110 -3.52 3.10 -8.59
C ARG A 110 -3.71 2.12 -7.40
N PRO A 111 -4.28 2.53 -6.26
CA PRO A 111 -4.51 1.61 -5.14
C PRO A 111 -5.32 0.37 -5.53
N ALA A 112 -6.38 0.53 -6.34
CA ALA A 112 -7.22 -0.58 -6.78
C ALA A 112 -6.48 -1.62 -7.65
N LYS A 113 -5.39 -1.20 -8.32
CA LYS A 113 -4.59 -2.05 -9.21
C LYS A 113 -3.40 -2.69 -8.51
N GLU A 114 -2.88 -2.04 -7.47
CA GLU A 114 -1.58 -2.37 -6.89
C GLU A 114 -1.64 -2.83 -5.43
N ALA A 115 -2.64 -2.39 -4.65
CA ALA A 115 -2.77 -2.77 -3.24
C ALA A 115 -3.14 -4.25 -3.09
N ARG A 116 -2.58 -4.88 -2.06
CA ARG A 116 -2.75 -6.31 -1.77
C ARG A 116 -3.22 -6.53 -0.34
N VAL A 117 -3.80 -7.71 -0.10
CA VAL A 117 -4.06 -8.17 1.27
C VAL A 117 -2.73 -8.23 2.02
N GLY A 118 -2.72 -7.69 3.23
CA GLY A 118 -1.52 -7.51 4.04
C GLY A 118 -0.88 -6.13 3.90
N ASP A 119 -1.17 -5.34 2.86
CA ASP A 119 -0.68 -3.95 2.80
C ASP A 119 -1.27 -3.10 3.92
N LEU A 120 -0.53 -2.06 4.31
CA LEU A 120 -0.95 -1.12 5.34
C LEU A 120 -1.50 0.15 4.70
N VAL A 121 -2.59 0.66 5.26
CA VAL A 121 -3.32 1.83 4.83
C VAL A 121 -3.39 2.83 5.98
N ILE A 122 -3.06 4.08 5.66
CA ILE A 122 -3.34 5.26 6.48
C ILE A 122 -4.43 6.03 5.74
N ASN A 123 -5.62 6.03 6.33
CA ASN A 123 -6.79 6.69 5.76
C ASN A 123 -6.85 8.14 6.25
N CYS A 124 -6.83 9.09 5.33
CA CYS A 124 -7.18 10.48 5.60
C CYS A 124 -8.61 10.70 5.14
N HIS A 125 -9.55 10.77 6.06
CA HIS A 125 -10.93 11.01 5.72
C HIS A 125 -11.27 12.48 5.90
N ALA A 126 -11.92 13.05 4.90
CA ALA A 126 -12.48 14.38 4.95
C ALA A 126 -14.00 14.31 4.81
N ASP A 127 -14.69 15.32 5.31
CA ASP A 127 -16.11 15.48 5.04
C ASP A 127 -16.40 15.56 3.52
N ARG A 128 -17.70 15.57 3.19
CA ARG A 128 -18.18 15.67 1.81
C ARG A 128 -17.63 16.86 1.02
N PHE A 129 -17.22 17.95 1.67
CA PHE A 129 -16.66 19.13 1.02
C PHE A 129 -15.15 19.02 0.79
N GLY A 130 -14.48 18.13 1.53
CA GLY A 130 -13.07 17.85 1.37
C GLY A 130 -12.16 18.91 1.95
N ASP A 131 -12.63 19.61 2.99
CA ASP A 131 -11.81 20.60 3.67
C ASP A 131 -10.69 19.90 4.46
N GLY A 132 -9.44 20.30 4.21
CA GLY A 132 -8.29 19.83 4.97
C GLY A 132 -8.30 20.28 6.44
N ASN A 133 -9.12 21.28 6.80
CA ASN A 133 -9.27 21.70 8.19
C ASN A 133 -10.13 20.73 9.02
N THR A 134 -11.11 20.08 8.39
CA THR A 134 -12.01 19.10 9.03
C THR A 134 -11.54 17.66 8.84
N ALA A 135 -10.57 17.45 7.94
CA ALA A 135 -10.01 16.13 7.68
C ALA A 135 -9.23 15.56 8.87
N PHE A 136 -9.44 14.27 9.12
CA PHE A 136 -8.73 13.49 10.12
C PHE A 136 -8.09 12.25 9.49
N VAL A 137 -7.01 11.83 10.10
CA VAL A 137 -6.24 10.65 9.72
C VAL A 137 -6.50 9.58 10.75
N TYR A 138 -6.97 8.44 10.28
CA TYR A 138 -7.21 7.28 11.11
C TYR A 138 -5.92 6.53 11.40
N ALA A 139 -5.94 5.83 12.54
CA ALA A 139 -4.91 4.89 12.94
C ALA A 139 -4.58 3.92 11.79
N PRO A 140 -3.29 3.57 11.61
CA PRO A 140 -2.85 2.66 10.57
C PRO A 140 -3.58 1.31 10.63
N ALA A 141 -3.98 0.82 9.47
CA ALA A 141 -4.77 -0.40 9.36
C ALA A 141 -4.23 -1.32 8.26
N VAL A 142 -4.43 -2.62 8.39
CA VAL A 142 -4.02 -3.61 7.39
C VAL A 142 -5.21 -4.00 6.52
N ILE A 143 -4.98 -4.16 5.22
CA ILE A 143 -5.96 -4.71 4.30
C ILE A 143 -6.11 -6.20 4.59
N VAL A 144 -7.27 -6.59 5.12
CA VAL A 144 -7.59 -8.00 5.41
C VAL A 144 -8.38 -8.67 4.29
N SER A 145 -9.07 -7.86 3.47
CA SER A 145 -9.81 -8.34 2.33
C SER A 145 -10.00 -7.23 1.30
N ILE A 146 -10.14 -7.64 0.03
CA ILE A 146 -10.40 -6.76 -1.10
C ILE A 146 -11.60 -7.32 -1.85
N ARG A 147 -12.64 -6.51 -2.04
CA ARG A 147 -13.81 -6.87 -2.87
C ARG A 147 -13.91 -5.93 -4.06
N LYS A 148 -14.03 -6.51 -5.26
CA LYS A 148 -14.26 -5.75 -6.49
C LYS A 148 -15.76 -5.69 -6.75
N GLY A 149 -16.25 -4.50 -7.06
CA GLY A 149 -17.60 -4.26 -7.57
C GLY A 149 -17.54 -3.65 -8.97
N LYS A 150 -18.68 -3.19 -9.48
CA LYS A 150 -18.75 -2.58 -10.82
C LYS A 150 -18.13 -1.17 -10.80
N GLY A 151 -16.88 -1.06 -11.25
CA GLY A 151 -16.16 0.21 -11.35
C GLY A 151 -15.53 0.71 -10.05
N TRP A 152 -15.58 -0.09 -8.98
CA TRP A 152 -15.01 0.24 -7.68
C TRP A 152 -14.40 -0.98 -7.00
N VAL A 153 -13.56 -0.71 -6.01
CA VAL A 153 -12.96 -1.70 -5.11
C VAL A 153 -13.20 -1.26 -3.67
N ARG A 154 -13.55 -2.19 -2.78
CA ARG A 154 -13.60 -1.96 -1.35
C ARG A 154 -12.48 -2.71 -0.65
N PHE A 155 -11.66 -1.95 0.07
CA PHE A 155 -10.66 -2.48 0.99
C PHE A 155 -11.32 -2.63 2.35
N GLN A 156 -11.31 -3.84 2.92
CA GLN A 156 -11.69 -4.06 4.31
C GLN A 156 -10.43 -3.99 5.16
N LEU A 157 -10.48 -3.17 6.19
CA LEU A 157 -9.32 -2.75 6.98
C LEU A 157 -9.48 -3.19 8.43
N GLN A 158 -8.42 -3.72 9.01
CA GLN A 158 -8.33 -3.99 10.44
C GLN A 158 -7.33 -3.03 11.06
N CYS A 159 -7.74 -2.31 12.11
CA CYS A 159 -6.83 -1.43 12.84
C CYS A 159 -5.65 -2.23 13.41
N LEU A 160 -4.43 -1.68 13.31
CA LEU A 160 -3.25 -2.27 13.94
C LEU A 160 -3.15 -1.97 15.44
N LEU A 161 -3.94 -1.01 15.91
CA LEU A 161 -4.06 -0.64 17.31
C LEU A 161 -5.34 -1.25 17.88
N ASP A 162 -5.42 -1.33 19.20
CA ASP A 162 -6.61 -1.84 19.90
C ASP A 162 -7.87 -1.00 19.63
N THR A 163 -7.69 0.27 19.23
CA THR A 163 -8.77 1.23 18.99
C THR A 163 -8.46 2.11 17.78
N TRP A 164 -9.50 2.43 17.01
CA TRP A 164 -9.39 3.48 16.00
C TRP A 164 -9.17 4.82 16.70
N ARG A 165 -8.07 5.46 16.33
CA ARG A 165 -7.70 6.79 16.81
C ARG A 165 -7.60 7.72 15.63
N GLU A 166 -7.84 8.99 15.91
CA GLU A 166 -7.83 10.04 14.90
C GLU A 166 -6.74 11.05 15.22
N LEU A 167 -6.10 11.53 14.16
CA LEU A 167 -5.10 12.59 14.19
C LEU A 167 -5.54 13.68 13.20
N PRO A 168 -5.55 14.96 13.58
CA PRO A 168 -5.83 16.05 12.64
C PRO A 168 -4.92 15.98 11.40
N TYR A 169 -5.48 16.12 10.20
CA TYR A 169 -4.74 16.03 8.94
C TYR A 169 -3.53 16.96 8.88
N LYS A 170 -3.66 18.19 9.41
CA LYS A 170 -2.55 19.16 9.46
C LYS A 170 -1.31 18.61 10.15
N ILE A 171 -1.49 17.87 11.25
CA ILE A 171 -0.38 17.26 12.00
C ILE A 171 0.24 16.13 11.16
N ALA A 172 -0.58 15.23 10.63
CA ALA A 172 -0.11 14.14 9.79
C ALA A 172 0.64 14.63 8.54
N ARG A 173 0.10 15.67 7.88
CA ARG A 173 0.73 16.32 6.72
C ARG A 173 2.10 16.88 7.09
N SER A 174 2.22 17.57 8.23
CA SER A 174 3.49 18.13 8.69
C SER A 174 4.53 17.04 8.91
N ILE A 175 4.16 15.92 9.54
CA ILE A 175 5.07 14.78 9.80
C ILE A 175 5.60 14.19 8.49
N VAL A 176 4.74 13.98 7.51
CA VAL A 176 5.15 13.41 6.23
C VAL A 176 6.01 14.41 5.46
N GLN A 177 5.59 15.68 5.42
CA GLN A 177 6.32 16.71 4.70
C GLN A 177 7.73 16.93 5.26
N SER A 178 7.95 16.73 6.56
CA SER A 178 9.29 16.86 7.16
C SER A 178 10.28 15.75 6.77
N ILE A 179 9.81 14.62 6.22
CA ILE A 179 10.69 13.49 5.89
C ILE A 179 11.16 13.57 4.44
N ASP A 180 10.23 13.57 3.49
CA ASP A 180 10.56 13.50 2.06
C ASP A 180 10.28 14.82 1.31
N GLY A 181 9.87 15.88 2.02
CA GLY A 181 9.50 17.18 1.43
C GLY A 181 8.20 17.17 0.61
N LYS A 182 7.62 15.99 0.37
CA LYS A 182 6.44 15.81 -0.49
C LYS A 182 5.16 15.98 0.29
N ALA A 183 4.50 17.11 0.06
CA ALA A 183 3.18 17.37 0.60
C ALA A 183 2.18 16.30 0.14
N ILE A 184 1.35 15.85 1.08
CA ILE A 184 0.19 15.01 0.83
C ILE A 184 -1.03 15.91 0.79
N GLY A 185 -1.84 15.82 -0.26
CA GLY A 185 -3.10 16.57 -0.36
C GLY A 185 -4.29 15.83 0.24
N PRO A 186 -5.39 16.53 0.56
CA PRO A 186 -6.62 15.95 1.12
C PRO A 186 -7.41 15.08 0.13
N LYS A 187 -7.02 15.06 -1.14
CA LYS A 187 -7.59 14.20 -2.20
C LYS A 187 -6.50 13.35 -2.87
N SER A 188 -5.50 12.93 -2.10
CA SER A 188 -4.34 12.21 -2.64
C SER A 188 -4.39 10.72 -2.33
N ALA A 189 -3.83 9.93 -3.25
CA ALA A 189 -3.49 8.54 -2.99
C ALA A 189 -2.07 8.29 -3.46
N ARG A 190 -1.20 7.85 -2.54
CA ARG A 190 0.19 7.53 -2.87
C ARG A 190 0.76 6.48 -1.93
N GLU A 191 1.86 5.91 -2.37
CA GLU A 191 2.70 5.09 -1.49
C GLU A 191 3.51 6.02 -0.57
N LEU A 192 3.65 5.61 0.68
CA LEU A 192 4.48 6.23 1.69
C LEU A 192 5.84 5.54 1.72
N SER A 193 6.90 6.30 1.97
CA SER A 193 8.20 5.72 2.30
C SER A 193 8.18 5.03 3.67
N ALA A 194 9.18 4.19 3.92
CA ALA A 194 9.31 3.53 5.23
C ALA A 194 9.42 4.55 6.37
N GLY A 195 10.20 5.62 6.16
CA GLY A 195 10.34 6.71 7.14
C GLY A 195 9.01 7.45 7.39
N GLU A 196 8.28 7.81 6.34
CA GLU A 196 6.94 8.43 6.47
C GLU A 196 5.98 7.55 7.25
N LYS A 197 5.93 6.25 6.94
CA LYS A 197 5.11 5.27 7.66
C LYS A 197 5.52 5.16 9.13
N GLU A 198 6.81 5.05 9.42
CA GLU A 198 7.32 4.90 10.79
C GLU A 198 7.01 6.11 11.65
N ALA A 199 7.15 7.32 11.11
CA ALA A 199 6.85 8.54 11.83
C ALA A 199 5.36 8.69 12.16
N ILE A 200 4.47 8.34 11.23
CA ILE A 200 3.02 8.31 11.50
C ILE A 200 2.69 7.26 12.56
N MET A 201 3.19 6.03 12.41
CA MET A 201 2.97 4.96 13.39
C MET A 201 3.43 5.39 14.78
N LYS A 202 4.64 5.96 14.90
CA LYS A 202 5.20 6.44 16.15
C LYS A 202 4.28 7.48 16.80
N ARG A 203 3.73 8.43 16.04
CA ARG A 203 2.82 9.44 16.59
C ARG A 203 1.56 8.81 17.19
N PHE A 204 0.95 7.86 16.50
CA PHE A 204 -0.21 7.15 17.04
C PHE A 204 0.13 6.33 18.30
N SER A 205 1.31 5.70 18.35
CA SER A 205 1.78 5.00 19.55
C SER A 205 2.01 5.94 20.74
N THR A 206 2.60 7.13 20.52
CA THR A 206 2.79 8.13 21.58
C THR A 206 1.45 8.63 22.12
N MET A 207 0.47 8.90 21.24
CA MET A 207 -0.89 9.26 21.67
C MET A 207 -1.58 8.13 22.45
N ALA A 208 -1.19 6.87 22.25
CA ALA A 208 -1.65 5.75 23.04
C ALA A 208 -1.17 5.78 24.48
N GLN A 209 0.08 6.20 24.68
CA GLN A 209 0.71 6.28 26.00
C GLN A 209 0.24 7.53 26.78
N GLU A 210 0.16 8.70 26.13
CA GLU A 210 -0.26 9.97 26.76
C GLU A 210 -1.62 9.85 27.47
N LYS A 211 -2.60 9.15 26.88
CA LYS A 211 -3.92 8.94 27.50
C LYS A 211 -3.93 7.94 28.66
N CYS A 212 -2.98 7.01 28.71
CA CYS A 212 -2.88 6.05 29.81
C CYS A 212 -2.21 6.65 31.05
N SER A 213 -1.30 7.61 30.88
CA SER A 213 -0.64 8.32 31.99
C SER A 213 -1.47 9.47 32.58
N SER A 214 -2.65 9.74 32.01
CA SER A 214 -3.57 10.80 32.44
C SER A 214 -4.73 10.28 33.32
N ARG A 215 -4.64 9.04 33.81
CA ARG A 215 -5.61 8.38 34.69
C ARG A 215 -4.90 7.91 35.94
#